data_AF-A0A1Y2J3R3-F1
#
_entry.id   AF-A0A1Y2J3R3-F1
#
_cell.length_a   1.000
_cell.length_b   1.000
_cell.length_c   1.000
_cell.angle_alpha   90.00
_cell.angle_beta   90.00
_cell.angle_gamma   90.00
#
_symmetry.space_group_name_H-M   'P 1'
#
loop_
_entity.id
_entity.type
_entity.pdbx_description
1 polymer ?
#
loop_
_entity_poly.entity_id
_entity_poly.type
_entity_poly.pdbx_seq_one_letter_code
_entity_poly.pdbx_strand_id
1 'polypeptide(L)'
;MTKGPYDSSKRASKRDSVSNTKSPNPSSSALTADAVPKQPPRKGMILFRDACLDVIHRFYPKTKPRNDWDVMQLGSQTRREDNPEALYAWLDERYARSVRMHGREMTDSSVTTVLDTYMEHSGKKPVADDPLVFTRPIPDSQYSIRLFPGSLTLSEYCMDFVDSTTGEPVNSPFEHELWSVPNPDTPWLTMPMVGKLRSAERGHGIKQEDILPGEEKYFLRDGQTCVLTRPDKRPVRFTVPVRRRPELQEATEAVDVLDFPKLVDP
;
A
#
# COMPACT_ATOMS: atom_id res chain seq x y z
N MET A 1 30.39 -20.63 -5.74
CA MET A 1 31.03 -20.61 -4.41
C MET A 1 31.82 -19.32 -4.28
N THR A 2 31.28 -18.34 -3.56
CA THR A 2 31.95 -17.08 -3.24
C THR A 2 31.44 -16.63 -1.88
N LYS A 3 32.35 -16.63 -0.89
CA LYS A 3 32.08 -16.35 0.51
C LYS A 3 31.78 -14.86 0.70
N GLY A 4 30.62 -14.54 1.25
CA GLY A 4 30.34 -13.19 1.75
C GLY A 4 31.21 -12.88 2.97
N PRO A 5 31.64 -11.63 3.18
CA PRO A 5 32.58 -11.28 4.24
C PRO A 5 31.82 -10.79 5.47
N TYR A 6 31.52 -11.66 6.44
CA TYR A 6 31.74 -11.33 7.85
C TYR A 6 31.50 -12.52 8.79
N ASP A 7 32.40 -12.62 9.75
CA ASP A 7 32.55 -13.66 10.75
C ASP A 7 31.76 -13.30 12.02
N SER A 8 30.75 -14.11 12.37
CA SER A 8 29.88 -13.93 13.53
C SER A 8 30.55 -14.30 14.87
N SER A 9 31.82 -14.70 14.87
CA SER A 9 32.48 -15.27 16.06
C SER A 9 33.09 -14.28 17.05
N LYS A 10 33.04 -12.96 16.81
CA LYS A 10 33.64 -11.97 17.73
C LYS A 10 32.62 -11.21 18.57
N ARG A 11 31.99 -11.92 19.52
CA ARG A 11 31.52 -11.27 20.75
C ARG A 11 31.82 -12.18 21.94
N ALA A 12 32.84 -11.79 22.70
CA ALA A 12 33.34 -12.52 23.85
C ALA A 12 32.23 -12.73 24.89
N SER A 13 31.95 -14.00 25.15
CA SER A 13 31.08 -14.51 26.20
C SER A 13 31.77 -14.32 27.56
N LYS A 14 31.13 -13.62 28.50
CA LYS A 14 31.45 -13.70 29.92
C LYS A 14 30.45 -14.66 30.54
N ARG A 15 30.89 -15.90 30.73
CA ARG A 15 30.17 -16.98 31.42
C ARG A 15 30.30 -16.76 32.93
N ASP A 16 29.16 -16.65 33.62
CA ASP A 16 29.06 -17.05 35.02
C ASP A 16 28.28 -18.37 35.10
N SER A 17 28.90 -19.32 35.78
CA SER A 17 28.45 -20.69 35.98
C SER A 17 27.55 -20.79 37.20
N VAL A 18 26.33 -21.29 37.04
CA VAL A 18 25.59 -21.95 38.12
C VAL A 18 24.89 -23.19 37.57
N SER A 19 25.28 -24.33 38.11
CA SER A 19 24.67 -25.65 37.95
C SER A 19 23.33 -25.73 38.69
N ASN A 20 22.30 -26.35 38.09
CA ASN A 20 21.55 -27.41 38.80
C ASN A 20 20.60 -28.22 37.90
N THR A 21 20.77 -29.54 38.03
CA THR A 21 19.80 -30.65 38.09
C THR A 21 18.71 -30.85 37.02
N LYS A 22 18.83 -32.01 36.36
CA LYS A 22 17.86 -32.68 35.48
C LYS A 22 16.59 -33.14 36.23
N SER A 23 15.45 -33.02 35.57
CA SER A 23 14.33 -34.00 35.59
C SER A 23 13.66 -34.02 34.20
N PRO A 24 13.24 -35.20 33.70
CA PRO A 24 12.76 -35.36 32.32
C PRO A 24 11.25 -35.07 32.24
N ASN A 25 10.84 -34.34 31.22
CA ASN A 25 9.42 -34.23 30.84
C ASN A 25 9.21 -34.68 29.39
N PRO A 26 8.01 -35.22 29.09
CA PRO A 26 7.82 -36.13 27.98
C PRO A 26 7.64 -35.41 26.64
N SER A 27 8.03 -36.14 25.60
CA SER A 27 7.89 -35.90 24.18
C SER A 27 6.67 -35.04 23.78
N SER A 28 6.94 -33.83 23.29
CA SER A 28 6.02 -33.12 22.41
C SER A 28 6.50 -33.31 20.97
N SER A 29 5.68 -33.99 20.19
CA SER A 29 5.85 -34.22 18.77
C SER A 29 6.14 -32.91 18.06
N ALA A 30 7.29 -32.86 17.38
CA ALA A 30 7.63 -31.81 16.45
C ALA A 30 6.60 -31.81 15.31
N LEU A 31 5.66 -30.87 15.34
CA LEU A 31 4.93 -30.48 14.14
C LEU A 31 5.94 -29.69 13.31
N THR A 32 6.45 -30.34 12.26
CA THR A 32 7.11 -29.66 11.17
C THR A 32 6.16 -28.57 10.67
N ALA A 33 6.61 -27.32 10.76
CA ALA A 33 5.96 -26.22 10.08
C ALA A 33 6.08 -26.48 8.58
N ASP A 34 5.07 -27.14 8.02
CA ASP A 34 4.95 -27.31 6.59
C ASP A 34 4.97 -25.93 5.96
N ALA A 35 6.01 -25.70 5.16
CA ALA A 35 6.17 -24.50 4.37
C ALA A 35 4.93 -24.36 3.48
N VAL A 36 4.08 -23.37 3.79
CA VAL A 36 2.98 -22.98 2.93
C VAL A 36 3.56 -22.77 1.53
N PRO A 37 3.06 -23.50 0.51
CA PRO A 37 3.61 -23.37 -0.84
C PRO A 37 3.46 -21.91 -1.28
N LYS A 38 4.60 -21.28 -1.58
CA LYS A 38 4.67 -19.93 -2.13
C LYS A 38 3.94 -19.95 -3.47
N GLN A 39 2.66 -19.57 -3.47
CA GLN A 39 1.92 -19.41 -4.72
C GLN A 39 2.71 -18.44 -5.62
N PRO A 40 2.81 -18.72 -6.94
CA PRO A 40 3.48 -17.82 -7.85
C PRO A 40 2.80 -16.44 -7.79
N PRO A 41 3.57 -15.35 -7.89
CA PRO A 41 3.01 -14.01 -7.79
C PRO A 41 1.98 -13.79 -8.90
N ARG A 42 0.81 -13.26 -8.52
CA ARG A 42 -0.23 -12.86 -9.46
C ARG A 42 0.24 -11.64 -10.25
N LYS A 43 -0.31 -11.43 -11.44
CA LYS A 43 -0.03 -10.25 -12.28
C LYS A 43 -0.27 -8.97 -11.47
N GLY A 44 0.74 -8.10 -11.41
CA GLY A 44 0.68 -6.82 -10.68
C GLY A 44 1.15 -6.87 -9.22
N MET A 45 1.51 -8.05 -8.69
CA MET A 45 2.18 -8.15 -7.40
C MET A 45 3.67 -7.78 -7.53
N ILE A 46 4.19 -7.09 -6.53
CA ILE A 46 5.61 -6.75 -6.39
C ILE A 46 6.15 -7.32 -5.09
N LEU A 47 7.46 -7.56 -5.04
CA LEU A 47 8.12 -7.95 -3.80
C LEU A 47 8.08 -6.76 -2.83
N PHE A 48 7.67 -6.98 -1.58
CA PHE A 48 7.61 -5.88 -0.61
C PHE A 48 8.98 -5.23 -0.39
N ARG A 49 10.05 -6.03 -0.44
CA ARG A 49 11.44 -5.56 -0.45
C ARG A 49 11.70 -4.50 -1.52
N ASP A 50 11.26 -4.73 -2.75
CA ASP A 50 11.47 -3.81 -3.86
C ASP A 50 10.70 -2.50 -3.65
N ALA A 51 9.47 -2.60 -3.12
CA ALA A 51 8.68 -1.44 -2.73
C ALA A 51 9.38 -0.61 -1.64
N CYS A 52 9.91 -1.25 -0.59
CA CYS A 52 10.65 -0.58 0.45
C CYS A 52 11.93 0.11 -0.08
N LEU A 53 12.66 -0.56 -0.98
CA LEU A 53 13.88 0.02 -1.58
C LEU A 53 13.56 1.22 -2.47
N ASP A 54 12.46 1.20 -3.21
CA ASP A 54 11.97 2.34 -4.01
C ASP A 54 11.68 3.56 -3.11
N VAL A 55 10.97 3.34 -2.00
CA VAL A 55 10.73 4.36 -0.96
C VAL A 55 12.05 4.90 -0.39
N ILE A 56 13.00 4.01 -0.10
CA ILE A 56 14.30 4.40 0.46
C ILE A 56 15.10 5.26 -0.51
N HIS A 57 15.23 4.85 -1.77
CA HIS A 57 15.94 5.62 -2.78
C HIS A 57 15.32 7.01 -2.99
N ARG A 58 13.99 7.09 -2.91
CA ARG A 58 13.27 8.34 -3.13
C ARG A 58 13.39 9.31 -1.96
N PHE A 59 13.23 8.82 -0.73
CA PHE A 59 13.08 9.69 0.44
C PHE A 59 14.30 9.76 1.34
N TYR A 60 15.22 8.81 1.21
CA TYR A 60 16.44 8.75 2.00
C TYR A 60 17.70 8.56 1.12
N PRO A 61 17.93 9.42 0.11
CA PRO A 61 19.04 9.25 -0.83
C PRO A 61 20.43 9.28 -0.17
N LYS A 62 20.55 9.85 1.04
CA LYS A 62 21.83 9.88 1.81
C LYS A 62 22.02 8.65 2.69
N THR A 63 20.96 7.87 2.93
CA THR A 63 20.98 6.76 3.87
C THR A 63 20.98 5.43 3.13
N LYS A 64 21.95 4.56 3.45
CA LYS A 64 22.05 3.22 2.87
C LYS A 64 21.65 2.18 3.91
N PRO A 65 20.58 1.40 3.69
CA PRO A 65 20.16 0.39 4.66
C PRO A 65 21.26 -0.64 4.88
N ARG A 66 21.53 -1.00 6.14
CA ARG A 66 22.61 -1.93 6.52
C ARG A 66 22.16 -3.39 6.47
N ASN A 67 20.87 -3.64 6.63
CA ASN A 67 20.27 -4.97 6.71
C ASN A 67 18.75 -4.89 6.45
N ASP A 68 18.09 -6.05 6.45
CA ASP A 68 16.65 -6.20 6.26
C ASP A 68 15.82 -5.40 7.28
N TRP A 69 16.29 -5.26 8.52
CA TRP A 69 15.62 -4.42 9.52
C TRP A 69 15.57 -2.96 9.07
N ASP A 70 16.69 -2.40 8.62
CA ASP A 70 16.74 -1.04 8.10
C ASP A 70 15.84 -0.87 6.87
N VAL A 71 15.85 -1.85 5.94
CA VAL A 71 14.98 -1.83 4.74
C VAL A 71 13.51 -1.77 5.16
N MET A 72 13.07 -2.65 6.06
CA MET A 72 11.69 -2.70 6.50
C MET A 72 11.30 -1.42 7.25
N GLN A 73 12.12 -0.93 8.17
CA GLN A 73 11.77 0.25 8.97
C GLN A 73 11.74 1.52 8.14
N LEU A 74 12.71 1.75 7.25
CA LEU A 74 12.74 2.96 6.42
C LEU A 74 11.69 2.92 5.32
N GLY A 75 11.40 1.74 4.76
CA GLY A 75 10.47 1.58 3.63
C GLY A 75 8.99 1.48 4.00
N SER A 76 8.64 1.24 5.28
CA SER A 76 7.24 1.00 5.70
C SER A 76 6.69 1.95 6.77
N GLN A 77 7.55 2.76 7.39
CA GLN A 77 7.14 3.66 8.47
C GLN A 77 6.92 5.09 7.97
N THR A 78 6.29 5.91 8.83
CA THR A 78 6.16 7.35 8.60
C THR A 78 7.52 7.96 8.30
N ARG A 79 7.56 8.78 7.25
CA ARG A 79 8.78 9.44 6.79
C ARG A 79 9.44 10.24 7.92
N ARG A 80 10.75 10.12 8.00
CA ARG A 80 11.63 10.92 8.86
C ARG A 80 12.55 11.79 8.01
N GLU A 81 13.23 12.72 8.65
CA GLU A 81 14.28 13.50 7.99
C GLU A 81 15.43 12.59 7.55
N ASP A 82 15.97 12.81 6.35
CA ASP A 82 17.10 12.05 5.80
C ASP A 82 18.43 12.52 6.40
N ASN A 83 18.61 12.22 7.68
CA ASN A 83 19.84 12.39 8.43
C ASN A 83 20.38 11.00 8.82
N PRO A 84 21.41 10.49 8.12
CA PRO A 84 21.89 9.12 8.33
C PRO A 84 22.28 8.81 9.78
N GLU A 85 22.95 9.73 10.49
CA GLU A 85 23.39 9.51 11.87
C GLU A 85 22.18 9.35 12.81
N ALA A 86 21.24 10.29 12.74
CA ALA A 86 20.02 10.24 13.55
C ALA A 86 19.14 9.04 13.20
N LEU A 87 19.05 8.68 11.91
CA LEU A 87 18.29 7.52 11.45
C LEU A 87 18.89 6.21 11.96
N TYR A 88 20.20 6.01 11.84
CA TYR A 88 20.84 4.78 12.34
C TYR A 88 20.70 4.65 13.86
N ALA A 89 20.87 5.74 14.62
CA ALA A 89 20.65 5.72 16.07
C ALA A 89 19.21 5.30 16.42
N TRP A 90 18.22 5.85 15.71
CA TRP A 90 16.81 5.47 15.88
C TRP A 90 16.53 4.00 15.49
N LEU A 91 17.10 3.54 14.38
CA LEU A 91 16.98 2.16 13.90
C LEU A 91 17.56 1.17 14.91
N ASP A 92 18.72 1.49 15.47
CA ASP A 92 19.43 0.67 16.46
C ASP A 92 18.66 0.57 17.77
N GLU A 93 18.12 1.70 18.26
CA GLU A 93 17.29 1.71 19.47
C GLU A 93 16.03 0.85 19.29
N ARG A 94 15.37 0.99 18.14
CA ARG A 94 14.14 0.26 17.83
C ARG A 94 14.40 -1.23 17.61
N TYR A 95 15.51 -1.58 16.97
CA TYR A 95 15.94 -2.96 16.82
C TYR A 95 16.23 -3.59 18.18
N ALA A 96 16.99 -2.90 19.04
CA ALA A 96 17.29 -3.37 20.39
C ALA A 96 16.00 -3.61 21.21
N ARG A 97 14.99 -2.76 21.03
CA ARG A 97 13.66 -2.94 21.64
C ARG A 97 12.95 -4.18 21.11
N SER A 98 12.94 -4.40 19.79
CA SER A 98 12.33 -5.61 19.19
C SER A 98 13.02 -6.88 19.65
N VAL A 99 14.36 -6.90 19.65
CA VAL A 99 15.17 -8.04 20.10
C VAL A 99 14.93 -8.35 21.58
N ARG A 100 14.73 -7.33 22.42
CA ARG A 100 14.37 -7.54 23.84
C ARG A 100 13.02 -8.24 23.99
N MET A 101 12.05 -7.92 23.14
CA MET A 101 10.68 -8.44 23.23
C MET A 101 10.52 -9.82 22.60
N HIS A 102 11.15 -10.06 21.45
CA HIS A 102 10.90 -11.25 20.62
C HIS A 102 12.12 -12.15 20.46
N GLY A 103 13.30 -11.70 20.88
CA GLY A 103 14.57 -12.36 20.57
C GLY A 103 15.09 -11.99 19.17
N ARG A 104 16.40 -12.18 18.98
CA ARG A 104 17.11 -11.81 17.75
C ARG A 104 16.65 -12.63 16.55
N GLU A 105 16.69 -13.95 16.68
CA GLU A 105 16.40 -14.87 15.58
C GLU A 105 14.97 -14.68 15.06
N MET A 106 14.00 -14.57 15.96
CA MET A 106 12.62 -14.28 15.59
C MET A 106 12.48 -12.92 14.91
N THR A 107 13.11 -11.88 15.46
CA THR A 107 13.06 -10.53 14.85
C THR A 107 13.60 -10.57 13.42
N ASP A 108 14.81 -11.11 13.21
CA ASP A 108 15.47 -11.12 11.91
C ASP A 108 14.68 -11.98 10.90
N SER A 109 14.25 -13.18 11.31
CA SER A 109 13.48 -14.09 10.45
C SER A 109 12.11 -13.52 10.05
N SER A 110 11.39 -12.89 10.99
CA SER A 110 10.11 -12.25 10.69
C SER A 110 10.25 -11.09 9.72
N VAL A 111 11.29 -10.27 9.86
CA VAL A 111 11.56 -9.15 8.94
C VAL A 111 11.85 -9.65 7.53
N THR A 112 12.76 -10.62 7.38
CA THR A 112 13.07 -11.20 6.08
C THR A 112 11.84 -11.84 5.44
N THR A 113 11.05 -12.58 6.23
CA THR A 113 9.80 -13.20 5.74
C THR A 113 8.82 -12.16 5.20
N VAL A 114 8.63 -11.06 5.92
CA VAL A 114 7.74 -9.96 5.49
C VAL A 114 8.26 -9.29 4.22
N LEU A 115 9.56 -8.97 4.14
CA LEU A 115 10.15 -8.35 2.95
C LEU A 115 10.08 -9.25 1.72
N ASP A 116 10.18 -10.56 1.90
CA ASP A 116 10.14 -11.55 0.82
C ASP A 116 8.70 -11.95 0.43
N THR A 117 7.69 -11.26 0.99
CA THR A 117 6.28 -11.45 0.63
C THR A 117 5.95 -10.62 -0.61
N TYR A 118 5.25 -11.24 -1.57
CA TYR A 118 4.65 -10.53 -2.68
C TYR A 118 3.37 -9.84 -2.22
N MET A 119 3.21 -8.57 -2.58
CA MET A 119 2.03 -7.79 -2.25
C MET A 119 1.51 -7.04 -3.47
N GLU A 120 0.23 -6.74 -3.44
CA GLU A 120 -0.32 -5.72 -4.32
C GLU A 120 -0.01 -4.35 -3.75
N HIS A 121 0.44 -3.45 -4.62
CA HIS A 121 0.84 -2.11 -4.22
C HIS A 121 -0.20 -1.09 -4.69
N SER A 122 -0.80 -0.38 -3.74
CA SER A 122 -1.66 0.77 -4.00
C SER A 122 -0.88 2.06 -3.81
N GLY A 123 -1.12 3.04 -4.67
CA GLY A 123 -0.66 4.42 -4.48
C GLY A 123 0.66 4.78 -5.15
N LYS A 124 1.33 3.86 -5.86
CA LYS A 124 2.43 4.22 -6.75
C LYS A 124 1.91 5.06 -7.90
N LYS A 125 2.48 6.25 -8.10
CA LYS A 125 2.16 7.04 -9.28
C LYS A 125 2.47 6.24 -10.55
N PRO A 126 1.61 6.29 -11.57
CA PRO A 126 1.80 5.50 -12.77
C PRO A 126 3.03 5.99 -13.54
N VAL A 127 3.63 5.07 -14.29
CA VAL A 127 4.61 5.42 -15.32
C VAL A 127 3.86 5.96 -16.55
N ALA A 128 4.51 6.77 -17.37
CA ALA A 128 3.94 7.22 -18.64
C ALA A 128 3.43 6.05 -19.49
N ASP A 129 2.34 6.28 -20.23
CA ASP A 129 1.73 5.34 -21.20
C ASP A 129 1.12 4.05 -20.63
N ASP A 130 0.84 3.97 -19.32
CA ASP A 130 0.07 2.85 -18.77
C ASP A 130 -1.39 2.89 -19.31
N PRO A 131 -1.84 1.84 -20.05
CA PRO A 131 -3.16 1.82 -20.69
C PRO A 131 -4.33 1.78 -19.71
N LEU A 132 -4.08 1.53 -18.43
CA LEU A 132 -5.09 1.52 -17.38
C LEU A 132 -5.14 2.85 -16.60
N VAL A 133 -4.45 3.87 -17.09
CA VAL A 133 -4.52 5.24 -16.60
C VAL A 133 -5.55 6.02 -17.40
N PHE A 134 -6.49 6.63 -16.69
CA PHE A 134 -7.57 7.41 -17.28
C PHE A 134 -7.49 8.85 -16.80
N THR A 135 -7.32 9.79 -17.72
CA THR A 135 -7.27 11.22 -17.39
C THR A 135 -8.46 11.94 -18.02
N ARG A 136 -9.17 12.74 -17.22
CA ARG A 136 -10.32 13.54 -17.68
C ARG A 136 -10.22 14.98 -17.17
N PRO A 137 -10.42 15.98 -18.05
CA PRO A 137 -10.36 17.39 -17.65
C PRO A 137 -11.49 17.74 -16.71
N ILE A 138 -11.19 18.58 -15.72
CA ILE A 138 -12.20 19.18 -14.86
C ILE A 138 -12.74 20.42 -15.58
N PRO A 139 -14.06 20.54 -15.80
CA PRO A 139 -14.65 21.73 -16.42
C PRO A 139 -14.22 23.02 -15.72
N ASP A 140 -13.96 24.07 -16.49
CA ASP A 140 -13.54 25.39 -16.00
C ASP A 140 -12.30 25.33 -15.08
N SER A 141 -11.33 24.48 -15.43
CA SER A 141 -10.07 24.31 -14.69
C SER A 141 -8.91 24.00 -15.63
N GLN A 142 -7.69 24.36 -15.23
CA GLN A 142 -6.47 23.89 -15.88
C GLN A 142 -6.05 22.48 -15.44
N TYR A 143 -6.77 21.88 -14.49
CA TYR A 143 -6.44 20.58 -13.92
C TYR A 143 -7.37 19.47 -14.41
N SER A 144 -6.85 18.25 -14.38
CA SER A 144 -7.57 17.02 -14.72
C SER A 144 -7.60 16.08 -13.52
N ILE A 145 -8.60 15.21 -13.49
CA ILE A 145 -8.60 14.03 -12.61
C ILE A 145 -7.90 12.92 -13.37
N ARG A 146 -6.94 12.26 -12.73
CA ARG A 146 -6.30 11.05 -13.23
C ARG A 146 -6.60 9.89 -12.30
N LEU A 147 -7.14 8.81 -12.87
CA LEU A 147 -7.33 7.51 -12.23
C LEU A 147 -6.25 6.57 -12.70
N PHE A 148 -5.67 5.79 -11.79
CA PHE A 148 -4.67 4.78 -12.11
C PHE A 148 -4.84 3.54 -11.22
N PRO A 149 -4.32 2.37 -11.65
CA PRO A 149 -4.54 1.13 -10.92
C PRO A 149 -3.98 1.16 -9.50
N GLY A 150 -4.78 0.69 -8.53
CA GLY A 150 -4.30 0.25 -7.22
C GLY A 150 -4.43 -1.26 -7.09
N SER A 151 -4.57 -1.74 -5.85
CA SER A 151 -4.78 -3.15 -5.51
C SER A 151 -5.99 -3.75 -6.24
N LEU A 152 -5.78 -4.89 -6.89
CA LEU A 152 -6.84 -5.64 -7.58
C LEU A 152 -7.72 -6.39 -6.57
N THR A 153 -7.11 -7.02 -5.56
CA THR A 153 -7.83 -7.73 -4.48
C THR A 153 -8.75 -6.81 -3.69
N LEU A 154 -8.30 -5.59 -3.40
CA LEU A 154 -9.09 -4.58 -2.73
C LEU A 154 -10.04 -3.84 -3.69
N SER A 155 -10.01 -4.12 -4.99
CA SER A 155 -10.82 -3.38 -5.98
C SER A 155 -10.53 -1.88 -5.94
N GLU A 156 -9.28 -1.50 -5.72
CA GLU A 156 -8.85 -0.11 -5.55
C GLU A 156 -8.39 0.51 -6.87
N TYR A 157 -8.80 1.76 -7.08
CA TYR A 157 -8.15 2.72 -7.96
C TYR A 157 -7.55 3.81 -7.09
N CYS A 158 -6.43 4.36 -7.57
CA CYS A 158 -5.89 5.59 -7.02
C CYS A 158 -6.35 6.76 -7.89
N MET A 159 -6.59 7.90 -7.26
CA MET A 159 -6.97 9.14 -7.92
C MET A 159 -6.04 10.27 -7.48
N ASP A 160 -5.56 11.07 -8.42
CA ASP A 160 -4.88 12.33 -8.15
C ASP A 160 -5.34 13.44 -9.10
N PHE A 161 -4.92 14.67 -8.80
CA PHE A 161 -5.04 15.80 -9.71
C PHE A 161 -3.75 15.93 -10.50
N VAL A 162 -3.87 16.29 -11.76
CA VAL A 162 -2.73 16.60 -12.64
C VAL A 162 -2.95 17.93 -13.34
N ASP A 163 -1.88 18.64 -13.63
CA ASP A 163 -1.92 19.75 -14.60
C ASP A 163 -2.26 19.18 -15.99
N SER A 164 -3.27 19.76 -16.65
CA SER A 164 -3.80 19.17 -17.89
C SER A 164 -2.86 19.30 -19.09
N THR A 165 -1.90 20.22 -19.02
CA THR A 165 -0.95 20.49 -20.12
C THR A 165 0.27 19.59 -19.99
N THR A 166 0.80 19.48 -18.77
CA THR A 166 2.05 18.78 -18.48
C THR A 166 1.85 17.34 -18.03
N GLY A 167 0.66 17.02 -17.48
CA GLY A 167 0.38 15.72 -16.87
C GLY A 167 1.03 15.51 -15.49
N GLU A 168 1.71 16.53 -14.96
CA GLU A 168 2.39 16.48 -13.67
C GLU A 168 1.37 16.44 -12.52
N PRO A 169 1.56 15.56 -11.52
CA PRO A 169 0.67 15.49 -10.38
C PRO A 169 0.78 16.73 -9.49
N VAL A 170 -0.36 17.20 -9.01
CA VAL A 170 -0.47 18.37 -8.14
C VAL A 170 -1.32 18.04 -6.90
N ASN A 171 -0.91 18.57 -5.75
CA ASN A 171 -1.66 18.40 -4.51
C ASN A 171 -2.73 19.47 -4.41
N SER A 172 -3.98 19.07 -4.12
CA SER A 172 -5.13 19.93 -3.83
C SER A 172 -5.05 21.32 -4.49
N PRO A 173 -5.04 21.40 -5.84
CA PRO A 173 -4.67 22.62 -6.55
C PRO A 173 -5.66 23.79 -6.39
N PHE A 174 -6.78 23.53 -5.73
CA PHE A 174 -7.82 24.48 -5.35
C PHE A 174 -8.56 23.92 -4.14
N GLU A 175 -9.28 24.80 -3.44
CA GLU A 175 -10.21 24.36 -2.40
C GLU A 175 -11.30 23.47 -3.00
N HIS A 176 -11.50 22.29 -2.43
CA HIS A 176 -12.49 21.34 -2.91
C HIS A 176 -12.93 20.39 -1.81
N GLU A 177 -14.04 19.70 -2.10
CA GLU A 177 -14.41 18.49 -1.37
C GLU A 177 -14.67 17.37 -2.37
N LEU A 178 -14.25 16.16 -2.01
CA LEU A 178 -14.55 14.96 -2.76
C LEU A 178 -15.47 14.09 -1.91
N TRP A 179 -16.61 13.71 -2.48
CA TRP A 179 -17.63 12.94 -1.78
C TRP A 179 -17.89 11.63 -2.49
N SER A 180 -17.95 10.55 -1.74
CA SER A 180 -18.55 9.29 -2.18
C SER A 180 -20.07 9.44 -2.07
N VAL A 181 -20.80 9.09 -3.13
CA VAL A 181 -22.27 9.17 -3.18
C VAL A 181 -22.86 7.90 -3.80
N PRO A 182 -24.15 7.59 -3.57
CA PRO A 182 -24.79 6.45 -4.22
C PRO A 182 -24.83 6.63 -5.73
N ASN A 183 -24.80 5.53 -6.47
CA ASN A 183 -24.97 5.57 -7.92
C ASN A 183 -26.38 6.07 -8.24
N PRO A 184 -26.56 7.14 -9.05
CA PRO A 184 -27.89 7.67 -9.38
C PRO A 184 -28.78 6.69 -10.15
N ASP A 185 -28.20 5.75 -10.91
CA ASP A 185 -28.96 4.76 -11.69
C ASP A 185 -29.45 3.59 -10.83
N THR A 186 -28.77 3.35 -9.71
CA THR A 186 -29.06 2.23 -8.78
C THR A 186 -28.83 2.61 -7.32
N PRO A 187 -29.49 3.68 -6.82
CA PRO A 187 -29.19 4.24 -5.50
C PRO A 187 -29.51 3.29 -4.34
N TRP A 188 -30.36 2.28 -4.56
CA TRP A 188 -30.72 1.26 -3.57
C TRP A 188 -29.74 0.08 -3.49
N LEU A 189 -28.87 -0.13 -4.49
CA LEU A 189 -27.94 -1.28 -4.52
C LEU A 189 -26.60 -1.00 -3.86
N THR A 190 -26.25 0.27 -3.68
CA THR A 190 -25.00 0.66 -3.02
C THR A 190 -25.27 0.88 -1.54
N MET A 191 -24.67 0.05 -0.66
CA MET A 191 -24.65 0.31 0.77
C MET A 191 -24.13 1.75 1.00
N PRO A 192 -24.76 2.55 1.88
CA PRO A 192 -24.51 3.99 1.95
C PRO A 192 -23.14 4.25 2.59
N MET A 193 -22.08 4.24 1.78
CA MET A 193 -20.83 4.92 2.09
C MET A 193 -20.91 6.33 1.49
N VAL A 194 -21.90 7.10 1.94
CA VAL A 194 -21.96 8.53 1.66
C VAL A 194 -21.02 9.20 2.63
N GLY A 195 -19.97 9.84 2.13
CA GLY A 195 -18.96 10.42 2.99
C GLY A 195 -17.94 11.25 2.24
N LYS A 196 -17.43 12.27 2.93
CA LYS A 196 -16.31 13.07 2.46
C LYS A 196 -15.06 12.22 2.46
N LEU A 197 -14.48 12.06 1.27
CA LEU A 197 -13.22 11.36 1.08
C LEU A 197 -12.07 12.25 1.53
N ARG A 198 -11.05 11.60 2.10
CA ARG A 198 -9.78 12.22 2.47
C ARG A 198 -8.69 11.61 1.61
N SER A 199 -7.65 12.38 1.32
CA SER A 199 -6.45 11.83 0.70
C SER A 199 -5.84 10.77 1.61
N ALA A 200 -5.14 9.80 1.00
CA ALA A 200 -4.50 8.70 1.71
C ALA A 200 -3.54 9.24 2.77
N GLU A 201 -2.79 10.30 2.45
CA GLU A 201 -1.85 10.96 3.35
C GLU A 201 -2.55 11.51 4.60
N ARG A 202 -3.67 12.23 4.41
CA ARG A 202 -4.48 12.77 5.51
C ARG A 202 -5.16 11.68 6.32
N GLY A 203 -5.54 10.57 5.68
CA GLY A 203 -6.02 9.37 6.36
C GLY A 203 -4.98 8.79 7.33
N HIS A 204 -3.69 8.92 7.00
CA HIS A 204 -2.55 8.52 7.84
C HIS A 204 -2.06 9.64 8.77
N GLY A 205 -2.81 10.74 8.90
CA GLY A 205 -2.49 11.83 9.84
C GLY A 205 -1.43 12.82 9.34
N ILE A 206 -1.02 12.76 8.07
CA ILE A 206 -0.13 13.77 7.48
C ILE A 206 -0.94 15.05 7.23
N LYS A 207 -0.44 16.19 7.70
CA LYS A 207 -1.08 17.49 7.47
C LYS A 207 -0.93 17.91 6.02
N GLN A 208 -1.85 18.72 5.51
CA GLN A 208 -1.88 19.10 4.09
C GLN A 208 -0.56 19.73 3.63
N GLU A 209 -0.02 20.63 4.44
CA GLU A 209 1.24 21.35 4.22
C GLU A 209 2.48 20.45 4.26
N ASP A 210 2.39 19.28 4.88
CA ASP A 210 3.47 18.31 4.99
C ASP A 210 3.43 17.25 3.87
N ILE A 211 2.38 17.26 3.03
CA ILE A 211 2.30 16.37 1.88
C ILE A 211 3.28 16.84 0.81
N LEU A 212 4.19 15.96 0.42
CA LEU A 212 5.17 16.24 -0.62
C LEU A 212 4.51 16.63 -1.95
N PRO A 213 5.06 17.61 -2.69
CA PRO A 213 4.50 18.02 -3.98
C PRO A 213 4.23 16.83 -4.91
N GLY A 214 3.01 16.76 -5.43
CA GLY A 214 2.55 15.73 -6.36
C GLY A 214 2.20 14.38 -5.72
N GLU A 215 2.44 14.19 -4.42
CA GLU A 215 2.22 12.88 -3.77
C GLU A 215 0.79 12.63 -3.31
N GLU A 216 -0.03 13.67 -3.20
CA GLU A 216 -1.40 13.54 -2.73
C GLU A 216 -2.22 12.61 -3.64
N LYS A 217 -2.98 11.72 -3.03
CA LYS A 217 -3.83 10.76 -3.74
C LYS A 217 -5.00 10.30 -2.91
N TYR A 218 -6.03 9.78 -3.56
CA TYR A 218 -7.23 9.22 -2.94
C TYR A 218 -7.36 7.75 -3.34
N PHE A 219 -7.84 6.91 -2.41
CA PHE A 219 -8.21 5.54 -2.72
C PHE A 219 -9.70 5.45 -2.97
N LEU A 220 -10.05 5.02 -4.18
CA LEU A 220 -11.41 4.81 -4.64
C LEU A 220 -11.64 3.32 -4.95
N ARG A 221 -12.89 2.89 -5.04
CA ARG A 221 -13.26 1.50 -5.37
C ARG A 221 -13.84 1.40 -6.76
N ASP A 222 -13.71 0.22 -7.38
CA ASP A 222 -14.41 -0.12 -8.63
C ASP A 222 -15.90 0.23 -8.54
N GLY A 223 -16.41 0.98 -9.53
CA GLY A 223 -17.83 1.39 -9.58
C GLY A 223 -18.23 2.48 -8.59
N GLN A 224 -17.31 2.96 -7.75
CA GLN A 224 -17.61 4.04 -6.80
C GLN A 224 -17.98 5.32 -7.55
N THR A 225 -19.12 5.91 -7.19
CA THR A 225 -19.55 7.21 -7.72
C THR A 225 -19.08 8.32 -6.79
N CYS A 226 -18.41 9.31 -7.36
CA CYS A 226 -17.85 10.44 -6.64
C CYS A 226 -18.43 11.77 -7.14
N VAL A 227 -18.50 12.76 -6.25
CA VAL A 227 -18.81 14.15 -6.57
C VAL A 227 -17.68 15.04 -6.06
N LEU A 228 -17.05 15.76 -6.97
CA LEU A 228 -16.09 16.82 -6.68
C LEU A 228 -16.85 18.17 -6.62
N THR A 229 -16.82 18.82 -5.46
CA THR A 229 -17.34 20.18 -5.28
C THR A 229 -16.19 21.17 -5.19
N ARG A 230 -16.39 22.36 -5.74
CA ARG A 230 -15.43 23.48 -5.72
C ARG A 230 -16.20 24.77 -5.44
N PRO A 231 -15.63 25.74 -4.70
CA PRO A 231 -16.27 27.04 -4.49
C PRO A 231 -16.68 27.69 -5.81
N ASP A 232 -17.90 28.22 -5.87
CA ASP A 232 -18.47 28.96 -7.02
C ASP A 232 -18.45 28.22 -8.37
N LYS A 233 -18.32 26.89 -8.37
CA LYS A 233 -18.36 26.06 -9.58
C LYS A 233 -19.41 24.97 -9.47
N ARG A 234 -19.89 24.51 -10.62
CA ARG A 234 -20.80 23.36 -10.68
C ARG A 234 -20.08 22.09 -10.19
N PRO A 235 -20.74 21.25 -9.37
CA PRO A 235 -20.20 19.96 -8.97
C PRO A 235 -19.94 19.05 -10.17
N VAL A 236 -18.87 18.27 -10.10
CA VAL A 236 -18.49 17.31 -11.13
C VAL A 236 -18.71 15.91 -10.58
N ARG A 237 -19.58 15.13 -11.23
CA ARG A 237 -19.83 13.73 -10.90
C ARG A 237 -19.04 12.83 -11.84
N PHE A 238 -18.45 11.77 -11.31
CA PHE A 238 -17.81 10.72 -12.09
C PHE A 238 -17.95 9.36 -11.40
N THR A 239 -17.81 8.29 -12.16
CA THR A 239 -17.86 6.92 -11.66
C THR A 239 -16.57 6.21 -12.01
N VAL A 240 -15.95 5.56 -11.02
CA VAL A 240 -14.72 4.80 -11.21
C VAL A 240 -15.00 3.58 -12.09
N PRO A 241 -14.15 3.26 -13.07
CA PRO A 241 -14.32 2.09 -13.91
C PRO A 241 -14.43 0.79 -13.10
N VAL A 242 -15.28 -0.14 -13.55
CA VAL A 242 -15.36 -1.49 -13.00
C VAL A 242 -14.46 -2.41 -13.83
N ARG A 243 -13.49 -3.07 -13.19
CA ARG A 243 -12.64 -4.04 -13.89
C ARG A 243 -13.40 -5.34 -14.11
N ARG A 244 -13.27 -5.92 -15.30
CA ARG A 244 -13.81 -7.27 -15.56
C ARG A 244 -13.00 -8.31 -14.79
N ARG A 245 -13.69 -9.30 -14.22
CA ARG A 245 -13.10 -10.43 -13.50
C ARG A 245 -13.49 -11.73 -14.22
N PRO A 246 -12.60 -12.28 -15.08
CA PRO A 246 -12.90 -13.48 -15.86
C PRO A 246 -13.34 -14.67 -14.99
N GLU A 247 -12.71 -14.87 -13.82
CA GLU A 247 -13.03 -15.96 -12.89
C GLU A 247 -14.47 -15.89 -12.35
N LEU A 248 -15.03 -14.69 -12.21
CA LEU A 248 -16.42 -14.48 -11.80
C LEU A 248 -17.39 -14.70 -12.96
N GLN A 249 -16.92 -14.51 -14.20
CA GLN A 249 -17.70 -14.73 -15.41
C GLN A 249 -17.96 -16.23 -15.64
N GLU A 250 -16.93 -17.07 -15.44
CA GLU A 250 -17.07 -18.54 -15.48
C GLU A 250 -18.05 -19.05 -14.40
N ALA A 251 -18.05 -18.45 -13.20
CA ALA A 251 -19.00 -18.80 -12.15
C ALA A 251 -20.45 -18.35 -12.46
N THR A 252 -20.63 -17.28 -13.26
CA THR A 252 -21.96 -16.84 -13.70
C THR A 252 -22.53 -17.70 -14.83
N GLU A 253 -21.68 -18.41 -15.58
CA GLU A 253 -22.10 -19.35 -16.62
C GLU A 253 -22.62 -20.68 -16.04
N ALA A 254 -22.41 -20.94 -14.75
CA ALA A 254 -22.89 -22.13 -14.06
C ALA A 254 -24.26 -21.96 -13.37
N VAL A 255 -24.97 -20.85 -13.61
CA VAL A 255 -26.30 -20.58 -13.05
C VAL A 255 -27.32 -20.29 -14.13
N ASP A 256 -28.56 -20.72 -13.93
CA ASP A 256 -29.67 -20.33 -14.79
C ASP A 256 -29.98 -18.84 -14.58
N VAL A 257 -29.89 -18.06 -15.65
CA VAL A 257 -30.14 -16.61 -15.62
C VAL A 257 -31.58 -16.34 -16.07
N LEU A 258 -32.35 -15.64 -15.23
CA LEU A 258 -33.66 -15.12 -15.60
C LEU A 258 -33.52 -13.66 -16.04
N ASP A 259 -33.91 -13.38 -17.26
CA ASP A 259 -33.89 -12.02 -17.82
C ASP A 259 -35.18 -11.27 -17.49
N PHE A 260 -35.05 -10.18 -16.74
CA PHE A 260 -36.11 -9.22 -16.50
C PHE A 260 -35.83 -7.90 -17.26
N PRO A 261 -36.87 -7.11 -17.61
CA PRO A 261 -36.68 -5.78 -18.17
C PRO A 261 -35.80 -4.89 -17.27
N LYS A 262 -34.76 -4.28 -17.85
CA LYS A 262 -33.79 -3.43 -17.11
C LYS A 262 -34.32 -2.02 -16.84
N LEU A 263 -35.21 -1.54 -17.69
CA LEU A 263 -35.87 -0.24 -17.57
C LEU A 263 -37.36 -0.46 -17.77
N VAL A 264 -38.15 0.10 -16.87
CA VAL A 264 -39.60 0.15 -16.97
C VAL A 264 -39.95 1.61 -16.77
N ASP A 265 -40.57 2.22 -17.77
CA ASP A 265 -41.12 3.57 -17.61
C ASP A 265 -42.25 3.51 -16.57
N PRO A 266 -42.32 4.48 -15.64
CA PRO A 266 -43.34 4.50 -14.59
C PRO A 266 -44.76 4.71 -15.12
#